data_AF-A0A1V9V7C1-F1
#
_entry.id   AF-A0A1V9V7C1-F1
#
_cell.length_a   1.000
_cell.length_b   1.000
_cell.length_c   1.000
_cell.angle_alpha   90.00
_cell.angle_beta   90.00
_cell.angle_gamma   90.00
#
_symmetry.space_group_name_H-M   'P 1'
#
loop_
_entity.id
_entity.type
_entity.pdbx_description
1 polymer ?
#
loop_
_entity_poly.entity_id
_entity_poly.type
_entity_poly.pdbx_seq_one_letter_code
_entity_poly.pdbx_strand_id
1 'polypeptide(L)'
;MSMITDDDKKKLAAALASATQASGLSSSSGIQQNTFPAPTVPEAPTGTLNPTLGTSGIHVEVVYPGMTVSDIIGLSFNGNDRFEAQNGSMFGKVTFDVPMTDVATAIGKTVDVIYAVVRPAGTSISSALKLIVTPIPESQLAGPRIDPSDGGVIDVSALTVDADVSVAAWPLIATEQRIWLKLEGSTVLDLPAWQGFPITSTGDQSTKIPLSYLKSLADGSSLKLVFEVSFDGGATRQAFPLTTYTIKALPDVTSITIDEVTDSRGVLIPSGGYTTDTNIKISGSVKY
;
A
#
# COMPACT_ATOMS: atom_id res chain seq x y z
N MET A 1 23.19 -2.32 39.45
CA MET A 1 22.24 -2.75 38.41
C MET A 1 22.54 -4.22 38.14
N SER A 2 21.55 -5.11 38.22
CA SER A 2 21.79 -6.53 37.90
C SER A 2 21.94 -6.66 36.38
N MET A 3 22.95 -7.40 35.92
CA MET A 3 23.08 -7.70 34.50
C MET A 3 21.88 -8.56 34.06
N ILE A 4 21.25 -8.18 32.95
CA ILE A 4 20.16 -8.97 32.33
C ILE A 4 20.79 -10.21 31.70
N THR A 5 20.33 -11.39 32.10
CA THR A 5 20.88 -12.67 31.64
C THR A 5 20.14 -13.22 30.43
N ASP A 6 20.73 -14.20 29.75
CA ASP A 6 20.05 -14.92 28.65
C ASP A 6 18.80 -15.68 29.13
N ASP A 7 18.78 -16.14 30.38
CA ASP A 7 17.61 -16.78 30.98
C ASP A 7 16.46 -15.78 31.16
N ASP A 8 16.77 -14.54 31.57
CA ASP A 8 15.76 -13.48 31.68
C ASP A 8 15.17 -13.11 30.32
N LYS A 9 16.02 -12.99 29.28
CA LYS A 9 15.56 -12.77 27.90
C LYS A 9 14.67 -13.89 27.41
N LYS A 10 15.00 -15.15 27.73
CA LYS A 10 14.19 -16.32 27.38
C LYS A 10 12.84 -16.32 28.10
N LYS A 11 12.79 -15.93 29.37
CA LYS A 11 11.53 -15.77 30.13
C LYS A 11 10.64 -14.69 29.56
N LEU A 12 11.21 -13.54 29.17
CA LEU A 12 10.48 -12.48 28.50
C LEU A 12 9.88 -12.96 27.17
N ALA A 13 10.70 -13.57 26.31
CA ALA A 13 10.24 -14.09 25.02
C ALA A 13 9.13 -15.14 25.19
N ALA A 14 9.26 -16.06 26.16
CA ALA A 14 8.24 -17.07 26.43
C ALA A 14 6.92 -16.46 26.93
N ALA A 15 6.98 -15.44 27.78
CA ALA A 15 5.81 -14.74 28.28
C ALA A 15 5.09 -13.98 27.16
N LEU A 16 5.81 -13.18 26.37
CA LEU A 16 5.24 -12.40 25.27
C LEU A 16 4.66 -13.30 24.17
N ALA A 17 5.34 -14.39 23.82
CA ALA A 17 4.81 -15.38 22.87
C ALA A 17 3.53 -16.07 23.37
N SER A 18 3.37 -16.24 24.70
CA SER A 18 2.17 -16.82 25.30
C SER A 18 0.99 -15.85 25.29
N ALA A 19 1.24 -14.55 25.49
CA ALA A 19 0.22 -13.51 25.37
C ALA A 19 -0.33 -13.40 23.94
N THR A 20 0.55 -13.44 22.94
CA THR A 20 0.17 -13.37 21.53
C THR A 20 -0.70 -14.57 21.10
N GLN A 21 -0.44 -15.76 21.65
CA GLN A 21 -1.25 -16.96 21.38
C GLN A 21 -2.63 -16.94 22.09
N ALA A 22 -2.71 -16.35 23.29
CA ALA A 22 -3.96 -16.21 24.02
C ALA A 22 -4.95 -15.23 23.36
N SER A 23 -4.46 -14.29 22.54
CA SER A 23 -5.30 -13.40 21.74
C SER A 23 -6.04 -14.10 20.58
N GLY A 24 -5.72 -15.37 20.27
CA GLY A 24 -6.32 -16.14 19.17
C GLY A 24 -7.18 -17.34 19.57
N LEU A 25 -7.17 -17.77 20.84
CA LEU A 25 -7.88 -18.97 21.30
C LEU A 25 -8.48 -18.75 22.69
N SER A 26 -9.80 -18.88 22.78
CA SER A 26 -10.52 -18.95 24.05
C SER A 26 -9.99 -20.11 24.91
N SER A 27 -9.36 -19.76 26.04
CA SER A 27 -9.16 -20.55 27.27
C SER A 27 -8.44 -21.90 27.20
N SER A 28 -7.32 -22.03 27.92
CA SER A 28 -7.23 -22.81 29.18
C SER A 28 -5.80 -22.96 29.72
N SER A 29 -5.70 -22.96 31.04
CA SER A 29 -4.58 -23.43 31.88
C SER A 29 -3.37 -22.51 32.10
N GLY A 30 -3.41 -21.78 33.22
CA GLY A 30 -2.21 -21.57 34.06
C GLY A 30 -1.50 -20.21 34.03
N ILE A 31 -2.02 -19.17 33.38
CA ILE A 31 -1.44 -17.82 33.45
C ILE A 31 -2.18 -17.04 34.53
N GLN A 32 -1.49 -16.63 35.60
CA GLN A 32 -2.07 -15.72 36.58
C GLN A 32 -2.46 -14.40 35.87
N GLN A 33 -3.73 -14.07 36.06
CA GLN A 33 -4.46 -12.93 35.54
C GLN A 33 -3.75 -11.60 35.84
N ASN A 34 -3.61 -10.76 34.80
CA ASN A 34 -3.02 -9.41 34.77
C ASN A 34 -3.07 -8.62 36.08
N THR A 35 -1.90 -8.21 36.58
CA THR A 35 -1.76 -7.24 37.68
C THR A 35 -1.05 -5.95 37.28
N PHE A 36 -0.58 -5.84 36.03
CA PHE A 36 0.13 -4.66 35.54
C PHE A 36 -0.74 -3.81 34.59
N PRO A 37 -0.74 -2.47 34.75
CA PRO A 37 -1.49 -1.56 33.89
C PRO A 37 -0.97 -1.61 32.45
N ALA A 38 -1.78 -1.13 31.49
CA ALA A 38 -1.31 -0.97 30.12
C ALA A 38 -0.20 0.08 30.04
N PRO A 39 0.76 -0.06 29.10
CA PRO A 39 1.71 1.01 28.83
C PRO A 39 0.99 2.23 28.24
N THR A 40 1.68 3.37 28.19
CA THR A 40 1.19 4.60 27.56
C THR A 40 2.09 5.03 26.42
N VAL A 41 1.52 5.65 25.39
CA VAL A 41 2.25 6.24 24.27
C VAL A 41 1.98 7.75 24.29
N PRO A 42 2.94 8.59 24.73
CA PRO A 42 2.74 10.04 24.84
C PRO A 42 2.36 10.72 23.51
N GLU A 43 2.81 10.17 22.37
CA GLU A 43 2.47 10.64 21.03
C GLU A 43 1.02 10.33 20.63
N ALA A 44 0.35 9.43 21.36
CA ALA A 44 -1.01 8.98 21.13
C ALA A 44 -1.79 8.93 22.45
N PRO A 45 -2.02 10.08 23.12
CA PRO A 45 -2.61 10.13 24.47
C PRO A 45 -4.05 9.59 24.50
N THR A 46 -4.74 9.56 23.36
CA THR A 46 -6.08 8.99 23.20
C THR A 46 -6.06 7.57 22.64
N GLY A 47 -4.90 6.93 22.51
CA GLY A 47 -4.73 5.64 21.86
C GLY A 47 -4.81 5.68 20.33
N THR A 48 -4.76 6.87 19.72
CA THR A 48 -4.73 7.05 18.27
C THR A 48 -3.48 7.80 17.86
N LEU A 49 -2.68 7.20 16.99
CA LEU A 49 -1.43 7.73 16.46
C LEU A 49 -1.62 8.13 14.99
N ASN A 50 -1.30 9.38 14.66
CA ASN A 50 -1.07 9.78 13.28
C ASN A 50 0.40 9.47 12.91
N PRO A 51 0.66 8.53 11.97
CA PRO A 51 2.02 8.09 11.68
C PRO A 51 2.89 9.19 11.08
N THR A 52 2.31 10.25 10.48
CA THR A 52 3.09 11.34 9.89
C THR A 52 3.53 12.40 10.90
N LEU A 53 3.00 12.39 12.13
CA LEU A 53 3.43 13.29 13.21
C LEU A 53 4.59 12.69 14.03
N GLY A 54 4.82 11.37 13.93
CA GLY A 54 5.85 10.63 14.66
C GLY A 54 7.00 10.16 13.77
N THR A 55 7.62 11.05 12.99
CA THR A 55 8.66 10.67 12.00
C THR A 55 9.92 10.04 12.61
N SER A 56 10.11 10.17 13.93
CA SER A 56 11.21 9.54 14.68
C SER A 56 10.83 8.22 15.37
N GLY A 57 9.60 7.73 15.17
CA GLY A 57 9.04 6.63 15.95
C GLY A 57 8.19 7.13 17.11
N ILE A 58 8.00 6.28 18.13
CA ILE A 58 7.22 6.60 19.33
C ILE A 58 7.93 6.15 20.61
N HIS A 59 7.53 6.74 21.73
CA HIS A 59 8.00 6.33 23.05
C HIS A 59 6.90 5.51 23.73
N VAL A 60 7.23 4.31 24.19
CA VAL A 60 6.33 3.51 25.02
C VAL A 60 6.77 3.64 26.48
N GLU A 61 5.95 4.29 27.29
CA GLU A 61 6.18 4.46 28.71
C GLU A 61 5.53 3.34 29.51
N VAL A 62 6.34 2.66 30.31
CA VAL A 62 5.93 1.61 31.24
C VAL A 62 5.99 2.18 32.65
N VAL A 63 4.83 2.25 33.30
CA VAL A 63 4.68 2.77 34.67
C VAL A 63 3.80 1.83 35.47
N TYR A 64 4.26 1.38 36.63
CA TYR A 64 3.44 0.59 37.54
C TYR A 64 3.87 0.72 39.01
N PRO A 65 2.94 0.54 39.97
CA PRO A 65 3.26 0.58 41.39
C PRO A 65 4.26 -0.50 41.80
N GLY A 66 5.23 -0.13 42.64
CA GLY A 66 6.22 -1.07 43.17
C GLY A 66 7.24 -1.55 42.14
N MET A 67 7.50 -0.79 41.08
CA MET A 67 8.64 -1.00 40.20
C MET A 67 9.95 -0.93 41.01
N THR A 68 10.83 -1.90 40.78
CA THR A 68 12.15 -1.96 41.42
C THR A 68 13.25 -1.97 40.37
N VAL A 69 14.45 -1.52 40.74
CA VAL A 69 15.62 -1.58 39.84
C VAL A 69 16.11 -3.00 39.53
N SER A 70 15.57 -4.01 40.23
CA SER A 70 15.80 -5.43 39.96
C SER A 70 14.77 -6.05 39.02
N ASP A 71 13.67 -5.36 38.73
CA ASP A 71 12.72 -5.82 37.72
C ASP A 71 13.42 -5.83 36.35
N ILE A 72 13.08 -6.80 35.50
CA ILE A 72 13.53 -6.85 34.10
C ILE A 72 12.28 -6.77 33.23
N ILE A 73 12.24 -5.77 32.36
CA ILE A 73 11.07 -5.39 31.58
C ILE A 73 11.39 -5.60 30.10
N GLY A 74 10.49 -6.28 29.39
CA GLY A 74 10.54 -6.43 27.94
C GLY A 74 9.28 -5.89 27.28
N LEU A 75 9.42 -5.19 26.16
CA LEU A 75 8.32 -4.64 25.37
C LEU A 75 7.95 -5.60 24.23
N SER A 76 6.65 -5.70 23.95
CA SER A 76 6.12 -6.15 22.67
C SER A 76 5.33 -5.03 22.01
N PHE A 77 5.69 -4.71 20.77
CA PHE A 77 4.93 -3.78 19.93
C PHE A 77 4.44 -4.52 18.69
N ASN A 78 3.12 -4.65 18.54
CA ASN A 78 2.54 -5.36 17.39
C ASN A 78 3.09 -6.79 17.20
N GLY A 79 3.39 -7.48 18.31
CA GLY A 79 4.00 -8.81 18.30
C GLY A 79 5.51 -8.84 17.98
N ASN A 80 6.15 -7.69 17.76
CA ASN A 80 7.60 -7.60 17.75
C ASN A 80 8.11 -7.53 19.19
N ASP A 81 8.78 -8.59 19.64
CA ASP A 81 9.30 -8.75 21.00
C ASP A 81 10.82 -8.54 21.09
N ARG A 82 11.43 -7.97 20.03
CA ARG A 82 12.90 -7.87 19.89
C ARG A 82 13.49 -6.60 20.48
N PHE A 83 12.70 -5.81 21.19
CA PHE A 83 13.18 -4.61 21.87
C PHE A 83 14.15 -5.00 22.99
N GLU A 84 15.23 -4.23 23.15
CA GLU A 84 16.20 -4.47 24.20
C GLU A 84 15.54 -4.37 25.57
N ALA A 85 15.67 -5.44 26.36
CA ALA A 85 15.13 -5.49 27.71
C ALA A 85 15.81 -4.43 28.60
N GLN A 86 15.03 -3.85 29.50
CA GLN A 86 15.52 -2.82 30.41
C GLN A 86 15.28 -3.22 31.86
N ASN A 87 16.16 -2.82 32.77
CA ASN A 87 15.85 -2.92 34.18
C ASN A 87 14.78 -1.89 34.57
N GLY A 88 14.01 -2.19 35.61
CA GLY A 88 13.13 -1.21 36.23
C GLY A 88 13.89 0.00 36.79
N SER A 89 13.14 1.03 37.16
CA SER A 89 13.67 2.32 37.60
C SER A 89 13.17 2.68 39.00
N MET A 90 14.02 3.33 39.79
CA MET A 90 13.62 3.90 41.09
C MET A 90 12.60 5.03 40.95
N PHE A 91 12.47 5.61 39.75
CA PHE A 91 11.46 6.63 39.43
C PHE A 91 10.11 6.04 39.03
N GLY A 92 9.98 4.71 39.00
CA GLY A 92 8.73 4.03 38.67
C GLY A 92 8.34 4.09 37.18
N LYS A 93 9.28 4.51 36.31
CA LYS A 93 9.07 4.64 34.86
C LYS A 93 10.26 4.11 34.07
N VAL A 94 9.96 3.35 33.03
CA VAL A 94 10.90 2.94 31.97
C VAL A 94 10.31 3.33 30.62
N THR A 95 11.14 3.79 29.70
CA THR A 95 10.72 4.22 28.36
C THR A 95 11.43 3.37 27.32
N PHE A 96 10.68 2.83 26.37
CA PHE A 96 11.20 2.12 25.21
C PHE A 96 11.01 2.97 23.96
N ASP A 97 12.04 3.02 23.12
CA ASP A 97 11.97 3.66 21.81
C ASP A 97 11.51 2.62 20.78
N VAL A 98 10.36 2.87 20.15
CA VAL A 98 9.88 2.07 19.01
C VAL A 98 10.23 2.83 17.74
N PRO A 99 11.15 2.32 16.90
CA PRO A 99 11.61 3.03 15.72
C PRO A 99 10.50 3.12 14.68
N MET A 100 10.60 4.12 13.80
CA MET A 100 9.57 4.37 12.79
C MET A 100 9.37 3.18 11.83
N THR A 101 10.38 2.34 11.64
CA THR A 101 10.27 1.11 10.83
C THR A 101 9.26 0.13 11.41
N ASP A 102 9.17 -0.01 12.74
CA ASP A 102 8.18 -0.86 13.39
C ASP A 102 6.79 -0.21 13.39
N VAL A 103 6.72 1.09 13.66
CA VAL A 103 5.46 1.87 13.60
C VAL A 103 4.85 1.84 12.20
N ALA A 104 5.67 1.91 11.15
CA ALA A 104 5.21 1.84 9.76
C ALA A 104 4.43 0.55 9.46
N THR A 105 4.86 -0.59 10.01
CA THR A 105 4.15 -1.87 9.84
C THR A 105 2.75 -1.89 10.47
N ALA A 106 2.46 -0.94 11.36
CA ALA A 106 1.18 -0.79 12.03
C ALA A 106 0.23 0.19 11.31
N ILE A 107 0.68 0.92 10.30
CA ILE A 107 -0.13 1.92 9.58
C ILE A 107 -1.46 1.31 9.09
N GLY A 108 -2.57 1.98 9.39
CA GLY A 108 -3.91 1.55 9.03
C GLY A 108 -4.49 0.43 9.90
N LYS A 109 -3.83 0.08 11.01
CA LYS A 109 -4.22 -1.03 11.88
C LYS A 109 -4.45 -0.58 13.32
N THR A 110 -5.12 -1.45 14.07
CA THR A 110 -5.08 -1.45 15.52
C THR A 110 -4.12 -2.53 15.98
N VAL A 111 -3.10 -2.15 16.75
CA VAL A 111 -2.05 -3.06 17.22
C VAL A 111 -2.03 -3.11 18.75
N ASP A 112 -1.55 -4.23 19.28
CA ASP A 112 -1.41 -4.42 20.71
C ASP A 112 0.00 -4.03 21.15
N VAL A 113 0.05 -3.22 22.21
CA VAL A 113 1.30 -2.88 22.91
C VAL A 113 1.20 -3.42 24.32
N ILE A 114 2.10 -4.35 24.66
CA ILE A 114 2.18 -5.00 25.97
C ILE A 114 3.63 -5.02 26.46
N TYR A 115 3.81 -5.22 27.76
CA TYR A 115 5.12 -5.50 28.33
C TYR A 115 5.05 -6.69 29.29
N ALA A 116 6.19 -7.35 29.47
CA ALA A 116 6.38 -8.40 30.46
C ALA A 116 7.38 -7.94 31.52
N VAL A 117 7.17 -8.38 32.76
CA VAL A 117 8.04 -8.11 33.91
C VAL A 117 8.52 -9.42 34.50
N VAL A 118 9.83 -9.62 34.55
CA VAL A 118 10.47 -10.78 35.21
C VAL A 118 10.91 -10.37 36.62
N ARG A 119 10.51 -11.19 37.60
CA ARG A 119 10.94 -11.11 39.01
C ARG A 119 11.36 -12.51 39.49
N PRO A 120 12.06 -12.62 40.63
CA PRO A 120 12.36 -13.92 41.24
C PRO A 120 11.11 -14.78 41.50
N ALA A 121 9.97 -14.16 41.79
CA ALA A 121 8.70 -14.85 42.04
C ALA A 121 8.00 -15.35 40.77
N GLY A 122 8.43 -14.92 39.58
CA GLY A 122 7.83 -15.29 38.30
C GLY A 122 7.79 -14.16 37.29
N THR A 123 7.24 -14.45 36.12
CA THR A 123 7.01 -13.49 35.03
C THR A 123 5.53 -13.12 34.97
N SER A 124 5.23 -11.85 34.77
CA SER A 124 3.85 -11.36 34.60
C SER A 124 3.75 -10.43 33.40
N ILE A 125 2.54 -10.31 32.85
CA ILE A 125 2.27 -9.55 31.62
C ILE A 125 1.32 -8.39 31.94
N SER A 126 1.47 -7.29 31.22
CA SER A 126 0.61 -6.13 31.33
C SER A 126 -0.76 -6.34 30.69
N SER A 127 -1.68 -5.44 31.01
CA SER A 127 -2.82 -5.20 30.12
C SER A 127 -2.36 -4.65 28.78
N ALA A 128 -3.10 -4.93 27.72
CA ALA A 128 -2.77 -4.44 26.38
C ALA A 128 -3.29 -3.01 26.19
N LEU A 129 -2.41 -2.14 25.69
CA LEU A 129 -2.84 -0.91 25.03
C LEU A 129 -3.23 -1.26 23.60
N LYS A 130 -4.48 -0.98 23.23
CA LYS A 130 -4.94 -1.01 21.83
C LYS A 130 -4.56 0.31 21.17
N LEU A 131 -3.48 0.32 20.41
CA LEU A 131 -3.00 1.51 19.70
C LEU A 131 -3.53 1.49 18.26
N ILE A 132 -4.32 2.50 17.90
CA ILE A 132 -4.81 2.70 16.54
C ILE A 132 -3.80 3.56 15.79
N VAL A 133 -3.15 3.02 14.76
CA VAL A 133 -2.27 3.80 13.87
C VAL A 133 -3.06 4.10 12.61
N THR A 134 -3.36 5.37 12.38
CA THR A 134 -4.22 5.75 11.24
C THR A 134 -3.51 5.49 9.91
N PRO A 135 -4.26 5.28 8.80
CA PRO A 135 -3.68 5.39 7.47
C PRO A 135 -3.06 6.78 7.25
N ILE A 136 -2.16 6.89 6.27
CA ILE A 136 -1.70 8.21 5.82
C ILE A 136 -2.91 8.97 5.23
N PRO A 137 -3.16 10.24 5.60
CA PRO A 137 -4.26 11.00 5.03
C PRO A 137 -4.19 11.06 3.50
N GLU A 138 -5.33 10.82 2.84
CA GLU A 138 -5.42 10.86 1.37
C GLU A 138 -4.95 12.20 0.78
N SER A 139 -5.17 13.31 1.50
CA SER A 139 -4.70 14.65 1.11
C SER A 139 -3.16 14.79 1.04
N GLN A 140 -2.41 13.83 1.59
CA GLN A 140 -0.95 13.78 1.56
C GLN A 140 -0.42 12.75 0.54
N LEU A 141 -1.32 12.07 -0.18
CA LEU A 141 -0.99 11.08 -1.19
C LEU A 141 -1.29 11.67 -2.58
N ALA A 142 -0.37 11.46 -3.52
CA ALA A 142 -0.56 11.86 -4.91
C ALA A 142 -0.79 10.63 -5.78
N GLY A 143 -1.94 10.57 -6.46
CA GLY A 143 -2.26 9.46 -7.36
C GLY A 143 -1.24 9.30 -8.51
N PRO A 144 -1.18 8.11 -9.14
CA PRO A 144 -0.26 7.86 -10.26
C PRO A 144 -0.54 8.78 -11.45
N ARG A 145 0.53 9.24 -12.10
CA ARG A 145 0.49 10.13 -13.26
C ARG A 145 1.07 9.46 -14.50
N ILE A 146 0.38 9.54 -15.62
CA ILE A 146 0.89 9.09 -16.92
C ILE A 146 1.49 10.28 -17.67
N ASP A 147 2.65 10.11 -18.27
CA ASP A 147 3.29 11.04 -19.21
C ASP A 147 3.30 10.44 -20.63
N PRO A 148 2.94 11.20 -21.69
CA PRO A 148 2.49 12.59 -21.72
C PRO A 148 0.95 12.70 -21.66
N SER A 149 0.37 12.86 -20.47
CA SER A 149 -1.04 13.24 -20.35
C SER A 149 -1.22 14.76 -20.36
N ASP A 150 -2.30 15.24 -20.97
CA ASP A 150 -2.70 16.65 -20.96
C ASP A 150 -4.12 16.79 -20.40
N GLY A 151 -4.27 17.51 -19.29
CA GLY A 151 -5.59 17.74 -18.66
C GLY A 151 -6.36 16.47 -18.29
N GLY A 152 -5.69 15.33 -18.07
CA GLY A 152 -6.35 14.04 -17.83
C GLY A 152 -6.76 13.29 -19.10
N VAL A 153 -6.28 13.73 -20.27
CA VAL A 153 -6.47 13.03 -21.55
C VAL A 153 -5.15 12.37 -21.97
N ILE A 154 -5.25 11.15 -22.51
CA ILE A 154 -4.13 10.43 -23.11
C ILE A 154 -4.41 10.24 -24.60
N ASP A 155 -3.60 10.87 -25.46
CA ASP A 155 -3.65 10.68 -26.90
C ASP A 155 -2.86 9.43 -27.29
N VAL A 156 -3.53 8.29 -27.29
CA VAL A 156 -2.95 6.98 -27.62
C VAL A 156 -2.55 6.93 -29.09
N SER A 157 -3.23 7.68 -29.97
CA SER A 157 -2.90 7.72 -31.40
C SER A 157 -1.53 8.33 -31.68
N ALA A 158 -1.07 9.23 -30.80
CA ALA A 158 0.24 9.86 -30.87
C ALA A 158 1.38 9.02 -30.24
N LEU A 159 1.05 7.96 -29.49
CA LEU A 159 2.06 7.14 -28.80
C LEU A 159 2.75 6.15 -29.76
N THR A 160 4.09 6.23 -29.77
CA THR A 160 4.97 5.33 -30.55
C THR A 160 5.76 4.36 -29.69
N VAL A 161 5.79 4.57 -28.37
CA VAL A 161 6.48 3.75 -27.36
C VAL A 161 5.60 3.57 -26.13
N ASP A 162 6.03 2.71 -25.21
CA ASP A 162 5.38 2.55 -23.89
C ASP A 162 5.35 3.88 -23.12
N ALA A 163 4.20 4.16 -22.49
CA ALA A 163 4.01 5.40 -21.73
C ALA A 163 4.67 5.31 -20.36
N ASP A 164 5.22 6.42 -19.89
CA ASP A 164 5.73 6.53 -18.52
C ASP A 164 4.57 6.68 -17.54
N VAL A 165 4.61 5.92 -16.45
CA VAL A 165 3.78 6.16 -15.28
C VAL A 165 4.66 6.40 -14.07
N SER A 166 4.34 7.44 -13.31
CA SER A 166 5.07 7.83 -12.12
C SER A 166 4.15 8.04 -10.93
N VAL A 167 4.68 7.83 -9.73
CA VAL A 167 4.03 8.15 -8.45
C VAL A 167 5.04 8.96 -7.65
N ALA A 168 4.63 10.16 -7.22
CA ALA A 168 5.47 11.02 -6.40
C ALA A 168 5.77 10.35 -5.05
N ALA A 169 6.95 10.64 -4.49
CA ALA A 169 7.30 10.16 -3.16
C ALA A 169 6.20 10.52 -2.13
N TRP A 170 5.78 9.54 -1.32
CA TRP A 170 4.76 9.71 -0.29
C TRP A 170 5.37 9.82 1.11
N PRO A 171 4.62 10.33 2.11
CA PRO A 171 5.10 10.35 3.49
C PRO A 171 5.49 8.95 3.97
N LEU A 172 6.61 8.85 4.69
CA LEU A 172 7.12 7.58 5.24
C LEU A 172 7.51 6.55 4.18
N ILE A 173 7.76 6.97 2.94
CA ILE A 173 8.35 6.10 1.92
C ILE A 173 9.67 5.52 2.42
N ALA A 174 9.82 4.21 2.28
CA ALA A 174 11.00 3.47 2.70
C ALA A 174 11.28 2.32 1.74
N THR A 175 12.54 1.97 1.58
CA THR A 175 12.93 0.79 0.81
C THR A 175 12.25 -0.47 1.36
N GLU A 176 12.00 -1.46 0.49
CA GLU A 176 11.27 -2.70 0.79
C GLU A 176 9.75 -2.57 0.98
N GLN A 177 9.19 -1.35 1.02
CA GLN A 177 7.75 -1.19 0.87
C GLN A 177 7.31 -1.78 -0.48
N ARG A 178 6.16 -2.45 -0.48
CA ARG A 178 5.67 -3.13 -1.69
C ARG A 178 4.60 -2.29 -2.36
N ILE A 179 4.66 -2.20 -3.69
CA ILE A 179 3.68 -1.44 -4.48
C ILE A 179 2.95 -2.32 -5.50
N TRP A 180 1.72 -1.92 -5.78
CA TRP A 180 0.85 -2.51 -6.79
C TRP A 180 0.28 -1.41 -7.68
N LEU A 181 0.18 -1.69 -8.97
CA LEU A 181 -0.59 -0.88 -9.90
C LEU A 181 -1.46 -1.76 -10.78
N LYS A 182 -2.76 -1.47 -10.73
CA LYS A 182 -3.77 -2.08 -11.59
C LYS A 182 -4.35 -1.01 -12.50
N LEU A 183 -4.46 -1.35 -13.77
CA LEU A 183 -5.05 -0.53 -14.82
C LEU A 183 -6.45 -1.08 -15.12
N GLU A 184 -7.47 -0.24 -14.99
CA GLU A 184 -8.86 -0.60 -15.30
C GLU A 184 -9.34 0.21 -16.50
N GLY A 185 -9.29 -0.40 -17.68
CA GLY A 185 -9.82 0.13 -18.94
C GLY A 185 -10.80 -0.85 -19.57
N SER A 186 -10.74 -1.04 -20.89
CA SER A 186 -11.52 -2.07 -21.60
C SER A 186 -11.26 -3.48 -21.05
N THR A 187 -10.02 -3.73 -20.62
CA THR A 187 -9.62 -4.90 -19.84
C THR A 187 -8.86 -4.46 -18.60
N VAL A 188 -8.90 -5.29 -17.57
CA VAL A 188 -8.08 -5.10 -16.37
C VAL A 188 -6.69 -5.65 -16.64
N LEU A 189 -5.66 -4.85 -16.33
CA LEU A 189 -4.27 -5.26 -16.37
C LEU A 189 -3.61 -4.98 -15.02
N ASP A 190 -3.24 -6.05 -14.32
CA ASP A 190 -2.29 -5.98 -13.21
C ASP A 190 -0.89 -5.75 -13.79
N LEU A 191 -0.34 -4.55 -13.62
CA LEU A 191 0.91 -4.16 -14.27
C LEU A 191 2.07 -5.00 -13.73
N PRO A 192 2.69 -5.91 -14.51
CA PRO A 192 3.62 -6.90 -13.96
C PRO A 192 4.85 -6.30 -13.26
N ALA A 193 5.29 -5.11 -13.70
CA ALA A 193 6.39 -4.40 -13.07
C ALA A 193 6.11 -4.02 -11.61
N TRP A 194 4.85 -3.72 -11.28
CA TRP A 194 4.39 -3.33 -9.95
C TRP A 194 3.30 -4.28 -9.48
N GLN A 195 3.70 -5.51 -9.15
CA GLN A 195 2.85 -6.49 -8.45
C GLN A 195 3.58 -6.99 -7.21
N GLY A 196 3.40 -6.29 -6.09
CA GLY A 196 4.11 -6.56 -4.86
C GLY A 196 5.60 -6.25 -4.97
N PHE A 197 5.93 -5.29 -5.82
CA PHE A 197 7.30 -4.89 -6.13
C PHE A 197 7.92 -4.18 -4.92
N PRO A 198 9.03 -4.68 -4.35
CA PRO A 198 9.74 -4.01 -3.26
C PRO A 198 10.53 -2.82 -3.82
N ILE A 199 10.19 -1.60 -3.40
CA ILE A 199 10.87 -0.39 -3.88
C ILE A 199 12.30 -0.30 -3.31
N THR A 200 13.22 0.23 -4.12
CA THR A 200 14.65 0.27 -3.80
C THR A 200 15.16 1.69 -3.50
N SER A 201 14.27 2.68 -3.54
CA SER A 201 14.58 4.09 -3.28
C SER A 201 13.42 4.79 -2.56
N THR A 202 13.70 5.96 -2.00
CA THR A 202 12.71 6.82 -1.32
C THR A 202 12.27 8.01 -2.17
N GLY A 203 12.65 8.04 -3.45
CA GLY A 203 12.23 9.06 -4.40
C GLY A 203 10.94 8.66 -5.13
N ASP A 204 10.64 9.40 -6.20
CA ASP A 204 9.53 9.06 -7.09
C ASP A 204 9.73 7.67 -7.69
N GLN A 205 8.64 6.92 -7.78
CA GLN A 205 8.63 5.61 -8.39
C GLN A 205 8.10 5.72 -9.81
N SER A 206 8.81 5.13 -10.77
CA SER A 206 8.37 5.12 -12.18
C SER A 206 8.48 3.75 -12.81
N THR A 207 7.62 3.51 -13.80
CA THR A 207 7.65 2.33 -14.66
C THR A 207 6.94 2.64 -15.99
N LYS A 208 6.79 1.63 -16.83
CA LYS A 208 6.19 1.74 -18.16
C LYS A 208 4.85 1.02 -18.22
N ILE A 209 3.87 1.65 -18.86
CA ILE A 209 2.62 1.00 -19.29
C ILE A 209 2.80 0.54 -20.73
N PRO A 210 2.57 -0.75 -21.04
CA PRO A 210 2.73 -1.27 -22.39
C PRO A 210 1.88 -0.54 -23.43
N LEU A 211 2.48 -0.12 -24.53
CA LEU A 211 1.78 0.52 -25.64
C LEU A 211 0.70 -0.38 -26.23
N SER A 212 0.94 -1.69 -26.25
CA SER A 212 -0.04 -2.68 -26.72
C SER A 212 -1.33 -2.68 -25.89
N TYR A 213 -1.23 -2.46 -24.58
CA TYR A 213 -2.40 -2.30 -23.71
C TYR A 213 -3.10 -0.96 -23.99
N LEU A 214 -2.36 0.14 -24.08
CA LEU A 214 -2.94 1.46 -24.35
C LEU A 214 -3.69 1.49 -25.69
N LYS A 215 -3.14 0.85 -26.73
CA LYS A 215 -3.76 0.74 -28.07
C LYS A 215 -4.99 -0.16 -28.13
N SER A 216 -5.28 -0.96 -27.10
CA SER A 216 -6.52 -1.75 -27.05
C SER A 216 -7.68 -0.99 -26.43
N LEU A 217 -7.44 0.21 -25.90
CA LEU A 217 -8.46 1.06 -25.30
C LEU A 217 -9.24 1.80 -26.39
N ALA A 218 -10.57 1.81 -26.26
CA ALA A 218 -11.45 2.45 -27.23
C ALA A 218 -11.38 3.98 -27.10
N ASP A 219 -11.64 4.69 -28.21
CA ASP A 219 -11.75 6.15 -28.19
C ASP A 219 -12.88 6.61 -27.24
N GLY A 220 -12.62 7.68 -26.48
CA GLY A 220 -13.53 8.22 -25.48
C GLY A 220 -13.71 7.36 -24.21
N SER A 221 -13.08 6.18 -24.14
CA SER A 221 -13.15 5.31 -22.95
C SER A 221 -12.35 5.89 -21.78
N SER A 222 -12.66 5.42 -20.57
CA SER A 222 -11.92 5.80 -19.36
C SER A 222 -10.90 4.74 -18.98
N LEU A 223 -9.70 5.19 -18.61
CA LEU A 223 -8.65 4.37 -18.00
C LEU A 223 -8.45 4.82 -16.55
N LYS A 224 -8.64 3.92 -15.59
CA LYS A 224 -8.37 4.18 -14.17
C LYS A 224 -7.08 3.52 -13.73
N LEU A 225 -6.33 4.22 -12.88
CA LEU A 225 -5.11 3.70 -12.27
C LEU A 225 -5.34 3.53 -10.77
N VAL A 226 -5.36 2.27 -10.34
CA VAL A 226 -5.50 1.88 -8.93
C VAL A 226 -4.10 1.54 -8.40
N PHE A 227 -3.53 2.47 -7.64
CA PHE A 227 -2.23 2.30 -7.01
C PHE A 227 -2.37 2.03 -5.51
N GLU A 228 -1.62 1.06 -5.02
CA GLU A 228 -1.61 0.68 -3.60
C GLU A 228 -0.18 0.48 -3.11
N VAL A 229 0.07 0.82 -1.84
CA VAL A 229 1.33 0.55 -1.13
C VAL A 229 1.07 -0.32 0.09
N SER A 230 2.05 -1.14 0.45
CA SER A 230 2.09 -1.87 1.71
C SER A 230 3.30 -1.48 2.55
N PHE A 231 3.04 -1.24 3.84
CA PHE A 231 4.05 -0.90 4.84
C PHE A 231 4.47 -2.10 5.71
N ASP A 232 3.87 -3.27 5.49
CA ASP A 232 3.97 -4.46 6.36
C ASP A 232 4.35 -5.73 5.57
N GLY A 233 5.18 -5.57 4.54
CA GLY A 233 5.67 -6.69 3.73
C GLY A 233 4.63 -7.30 2.78
N GLY A 234 3.48 -6.65 2.59
CA GLY A 234 2.42 -7.04 1.67
C GLY A 234 1.15 -7.59 2.33
N ALA A 235 1.08 -7.61 3.67
CA ALA A 235 -0.07 -8.16 4.38
C ALA A 235 -1.29 -7.22 4.34
N THR A 236 -1.08 -5.91 4.37
CA THR A 236 -2.12 -4.90 4.19
C THR A 236 -1.71 -3.87 3.14
N ARG A 237 -2.71 -3.23 2.54
CA ARG A 237 -2.53 -2.27 1.45
C ARG A 237 -3.30 -1.00 1.74
N GLN A 238 -2.67 0.12 1.47
CA GLN A 238 -3.28 1.43 1.46
C GLN A 238 -3.36 1.94 0.02
N ALA A 239 -4.57 2.27 -0.41
CA ALA A 239 -4.81 2.86 -1.72
C ALA A 239 -4.43 4.35 -1.74
N PHE A 240 -3.96 4.79 -2.89
CA PHE A 240 -3.76 6.20 -3.23
C PHE A 240 -5.00 6.78 -3.90
N PRO A 241 -5.11 8.12 -4.04
CA PRO A 241 -6.17 8.73 -4.82
C PRO A 241 -6.29 8.09 -6.21
N LEU A 242 -7.51 7.74 -6.59
CA LEU A 242 -7.81 7.13 -7.88
C LEU A 242 -7.58 8.15 -9.01
N THR A 243 -6.65 7.87 -9.91
CA THR A 243 -6.47 8.69 -11.12
C THR A 243 -7.28 8.11 -12.27
N THR A 244 -8.03 8.95 -12.98
CA THR A 244 -8.79 8.57 -14.17
C THR A 244 -8.36 9.41 -15.36
N TYR A 245 -8.17 8.77 -16.51
CA TYR A 245 -7.87 9.41 -17.79
C TYR A 245 -8.94 9.12 -18.83
N THR A 246 -9.17 10.07 -19.72
CA THR A 246 -9.95 9.87 -20.94
C THR A 246 -9.01 9.50 -22.08
N ILE A 247 -9.33 8.43 -22.79
CA ILE A 247 -8.55 7.96 -23.93
C ILE A 247 -9.00 8.71 -25.18
N LYS A 248 -8.02 9.26 -25.89
CA LYS A 248 -8.17 9.76 -27.25
C LYS A 248 -7.44 8.82 -28.19
N ALA A 249 -8.20 8.07 -28.97
CA ALA A 249 -7.71 7.16 -29.98
C ALA A 249 -8.30 7.54 -31.35
N LEU A 250 -7.83 6.89 -32.42
CA LEU A 250 -8.59 6.95 -33.65
C LEU A 250 -9.89 6.15 -33.44
N PRO A 251 -11.06 6.69 -33.81
CA PRO A 251 -12.29 5.96 -33.67
C PRO A 251 -12.24 4.69 -34.54
N ASP A 252 -12.79 3.59 -34.01
CA ASP A 252 -12.80 2.31 -34.71
C ASP A 252 -13.60 2.44 -36.02
N VAL A 253 -13.07 1.90 -37.12
CA VAL A 253 -13.82 1.88 -38.38
C VAL A 253 -14.94 0.85 -38.27
N THR A 254 -16.19 1.33 -38.12
CA THR A 254 -17.37 0.48 -37.96
C THR A 254 -17.88 -0.09 -39.28
N SER A 255 -17.74 0.64 -40.40
CA SER A 255 -18.06 0.13 -41.73
C SER A 255 -17.31 0.86 -42.83
N ILE A 256 -16.91 0.13 -43.86
CA ILE A 256 -16.43 0.67 -45.14
C ILE A 256 -17.46 0.29 -46.20
N THR A 257 -18.08 1.27 -46.83
CA THR A 257 -19.05 1.05 -47.91
C THR A 257 -18.50 1.61 -49.22
N ILE A 258 -18.71 0.86 -50.30
CA ILE A 258 -18.67 1.42 -51.66
C ILE A 258 -20.07 1.96 -51.91
N ASP A 259 -20.19 3.28 -52.05
CA ASP A 259 -21.48 3.94 -52.19
C ASP A 259 -21.90 4.00 -53.66
N GLU A 260 -20.93 4.20 -54.55
CA GLU A 260 -21.21 4.34 -55.98
C GLU A 260 -20.02 3.88 -56.83
N VAL A 261 -20.32 3.16 -57.90
CA VAL A 261 -19.36 2.82 -58.96
C VAL A 261 -19.93 3.35 -60.28
N THR A 262 -19.18 4.16 -61.01
CA THR A 262 -19.56 4.70 -62.32
C THR A 262 -18.48 4.47 -63.36
N ASP A 263 -18.86 4.37 -64.64
CA ASP A 263 -17.91 4.35 -65.76
C ASP A 263 -17.42 5.76 -66.14
N SER A 264 -16.56 5.87 -67.16
CA SER A 264 -16.00 7.15 -67.62
C SER A 264 -17.04 8.15 -68.13
N ARG A 265 -18.25 7.67 -68.44
CA ARG A 265 -19.38 8.45 -68.94
C ARG A 265 -20.38 8.80 -67.83
N GLY A 266 -20.10 8.41 -66.58
CA GLY A 266 -20.97 8.62 -65.43
C GLY A 266 -22.13 7.63 -65.35
N VAL A 267 -22.07 6.49 -66.06
CA VAL A 267 -23.10 5.45 -65.98
C VAL A 267 -22.84 4.57 -64.77
N LEU A 268 -23.87 4.39 -63.94
CA LEU A 268 -23.80 3.58 -62.72
C LEU A 268 -23.60 2.10 -63.03
N ILE A 269 -22.62 1.48 -62.38
CA ILE A 269 -22.32 0.06 -62.43
C ILE A 269 -22.92 -0.57 -61.16
N PRO A 270 -24.00 -1.35 -61.26
CA PRO A 270 -24.66 -1.93 -60.08
C PRO A 270 -23.78 -2.99 -59.41
N SER A 271 -24.09 -3.34 -58.16
CA SER A 271 -23.41 -4.42 -57.46
C SER A 271 -23.53 -5.74 -58.24
N GLY A 272 -22.39 -6.39 -58.52
CA GLY A 272 -22.31 -7.57 -59.38
C GLY A 272 -22.43 -7.30 -60.89
N GLY A 273 -22.53 -6.03 -61.30
CA GLY A 273 -22.55 -5.60 -62.70
C GLY A 273 -21.17 -5.58 -63.35
N TYR A 274 -21.14 -5.35 -64.66
CA TYR A 274 -19.91 -5.24 -65.45
C TYR A 274 -19.99 -4.04 -66.42
N THR A 275 -18.83 -3.56 -66.86
CA THR A 275 -18.69 -2.55 -67.91
C THR A 275 -17.57 -2.95 -68.87
N THR A 276 -17.61 -2.46 -70.11
CA THR A 276 -16.49 -2.55 -71.07
C THR A 276 -15.65 -1.28 -71.09
N ASP A 277 -16.03 -0.26 -70.32
CA ASP A 277 -15.26 0.95 -70.15
C ASP A 277 -13.94 0.64 -69.42
N THR A 278 -12.85 1.21 -69.89
CA THR A 278 -11.52 0.99 -69.32
C THR A 278 -11.23 1.90 -68.12
N ASN A 279 -12.10 2.88 -67.85
CA ASN A 279 -11.98 3.75 -66.69
C ASN A 279 -13.26 3.70 -65.84
N ILE A 280 -13.09 3.52 -64.53
CA ILE A 280 -14.16 3.52 -63.55
C ILE A 280 -13.84 4.52 -62.43
N LYS A 281 -14.89 5.11 -61.86
CA LYS A 281 -14.82 5.93 -60.65
C LYS A 281 -15.55 5.20 -59.54
N ILE A 282 -14.87 5.01 -58.42
CA ILE A 282 -15.42 4.40 -57.21
C ILE A 282 -15.47 5.48 -56.13
N SER A 283 -16.61 5.61 -55.47
CA SER A 283 -16.76 6.40 -54.26
C SER A 283 -17.24 5.53 -53.12
N GLY A 284 -16.83 5.88 -51.91
CA GLY A 284 -17.18 5.12 -50.72
C GLY A 284 -17.12 5.99 -49.49
N SER A 285 -17.80 5.52 -48.44
CA SER A 285 -17.86 6.16 -47.15
C SER A 285 -17.22 5.26 -46.10
N VAL A 286 -16.54 5.90 -45.15
CA VAL A 286 -16.06 5.24 -43.94
C VAL A 286 -16.89 5.78 -42.78
N LYS A 287 -17.50 4.87 -42.02
CA LYS A 287 -18.11 5.21 -40.73
C LYS A 287 -17.14 4.85 -39.63
N TYR A 288 -17.02 5.76 -38.68
CA TYR A 288 -16.24 5.64 -37.46
C TYR A 288 -17.23 5.67 -36.29
#